data_AF-A0A0G2FYX8-F1
#
_entry.id   AF-A0A0G2FYX8-F1
#
_cell.length_a   1.000
_cell.length_b   1.000
_cell.length_c   1.000
_cell.angle_alpha   90.00
_cell.angle_beta   90.00
_cell.angle_gamma   90.00
#
_symmetry.space_group_name_H-M   'P 1'
#
loop_
_entity.id
_entity.type
_entity.pdbx_description
1 polymer ?
#
loop_
_entity_poly.entity_id
_entity_poly.type
_entity_poly.pdbx_seq_one_letter_code
_entity_poly.pdbx_strand_id
1 'polypeptide(L)'
;MLAYRTLRQSAQRFIEPDCDTVQRLPFGLYLKCARDLDSLRNEVNALRMVRRYTSVPVPKPLDFVTAPAPAQDDPACGEGYLLMSRIPGVPLSRCHEVLSDKDAAQIEAQMQDHITQLRAIPQPTSTSHAICDTLGSACRDSRVRDGEPVGPFANEADFSLMLRDPDDSARSGHRIFFTHADLNPRNILVDSTVQRDGSLGWQVTGIVDWEMAGYYPEYWEYTKSLYERFRWTRRYQNMIHRVFRLFGDYSKEFDVELRSWEAGI
;
A
#
# COMPACT_ATOMS: atom_id res chain seq x y z
N MET A 1 -8.51 -0.16 -26.40
CA MET A 1 -9.72 -0.37 -25.57
C MET A 1 -10.29 -1.78 -25.71
N LEU A 2 -10.67 -2.25 -26.91
CA LEU A 2 -11.13 -3.64 -27.11
C LEU A 2 -10.08 -4.67 -26.65
N ALA A 3 -8.79 -4.41 -26.93
CA ALA A 3 -7.68 -5.28 -26.52
C ALA A 3 -7.63 -5.56 -25.00
N TYR A 4 -7.80 -4.55 -24.13
CA TYR A 4 -7.73 -4.72 -22.67
C TYR A 4 -8.92 -5.49 -22.11
N ARG A 5 -10.13 -5.23 -22.63
CA ARG A 5 -11.33 -6.01 -22.30
C ARG A 5 -11.18 -7.47 -22.74
N THR A 6 -10.69 -7.69 -23.97
CA THR A 6 -10.43 -9.04 -24.48
C THR A 6 -9.35 -9.74 -23.65
N LEU A 7 -8.25 -9.06 -23.29
CA LEU A 7 -7.20 -9.61 -22.43
C LEU A 7 -7.76 -10.06 -21.08
N ARG A 8 -8.59 -9.24 -20.42
CA ARG A 8 -9.26 -9.59 -19.15
C ARG A 8 -10.15 -10.83 -19.33
N GLN A 9 -11.05 -10.83 -20.31
CA GLN A 9 -11.98 -11.94 -20.56
C GLN A 9 -11.27 -13.23 -20.94
N SER A 10 -10.22 -13.15 -21.75
CA SER A 10 -9.41 -14.31 -22.12
C SER A 10 -8.66 -14.86 -20.91
N ALA A 11 -8.05 -14.01 -20.09
CA ALA A 11 -7.29 -14.46 -18.93
C ALA A 11 -8.17 -15.16 -17.87
N GLN A 12 -9.39 -14.67 -17.62
CA GLN A 12 -10.37 -15.33 -16.73
C GLN A 12 -10.71 -16.77 -17.14
N ARG A 13 -10.53 -17.13 -18.42
CA ARG A 13 -10.78 -18.50 -18.92
C ARG A 13 -9.61 -19.46 -18.70
N PHE A 14 -8.41 -18.94 -18.48
CA PHE A 14 -7.17 -19.74 -18.42
C PHE A 14 -6.45 -19.65 -17.08
N ILE A 15 -6.73 -18.61 -16.29
CA ILE A 15 -6.06 -18.32 -15.03
C ILE A 15 -7.12 -17.82 -14.04
N GLU A 16 -7.28 -18.53 -12.92
CA GLU A 16 -8.18 -18.08 -11.85
C GLU A 16 -7.80 -16.66 -11.41
N PRO A 17 -8.77 -15.74 -11.32
CA PRO A 17 -8.50 -14.38 -10.87
C PRO A 17 -8.00 -14.40 -9.41
N ASP A 18 -6.97 -13.59 -9.11
CA ASP A 18 -6.51 -13.41 -7.73
C ASP A 18 -7.57 -12.61 -6.92
N CYS A 19 -8.30 -11.70 -7.58
CA CYS A 19 -9.54 -11.07 -7.11
C CYS A 19 -10.33 -10.46 -8.29
N ASP A 20 -11.54 -9.93 -8.04
CA ASP A 20 -12.39 -9.34 -9.09
C ASP A 20 -11.75 -8.17 -9.86
N THR A 21 -10.77 -7.50 -9.23
CA THR A 21 -10.10 -6.31 -9.76
C THR A 21 -8.70 -6.58 -10.30
N VAL A 22 -8.09 -7.74 -10.04
CA VAL A 22 -6.71 -8.05 -10.46
C VAL A 22 -6.65 -9.40 -11.17
N GLN A 23 -6.17 -9.37 -12.41
CA GLN A 23 -6.06 -10.54 -13.27
C GLN A 23 -4.60 -10.81 -13.65
N ARG A 24 -4.12 -12.02 -13.38
CA ARG A 24 -2.84 -12.49 -13.89
C ARG A 24 -2.94 -12.77 -15.39
N LEU A 25 -1.92 -12.36 -16.13
CA LEU A 25 -1.78 -12.54 -17.57
C LEU A 25 -0.55 -13.40 -17.91
N PRO A 26 -0.48 -13.98 -19.13
CA PRO A 26 0.73 -14.63 -19.63
C PRO A 26 1.96 -13.72 -19.61
N PHE A 27 3.16 -14.32 -19.73
CA PHE A 27 4.45 -13.62 -19.80
C PHE A 27 4.82 -12.80 -18.56
N GLY A 28 4.29 -13.19 -17.40
CA GLY A 28 4.61 -12.53 -16.13
C GLY A 28 4.03 -11.12 -16.04
N LEU A 29 2.78 -10.96 -16.48
CA LEU A 29 2.06 -9.69 -16.46
C LEU A 29 0.85 -9.77 -15.52
N TYR A 30 0.44 -8.61 -15.04
CA TYR A 30 -0.77 -8.40 -14.25
C TYR A 30 -1.57 -7.24 -14.83
N LEU A 31 -2.89 -7.37 -14.81
CA LEU A 31 -3.83 -6.35 -15.22
C LEU A 31 -4.76 -6.03 -14.04
N LYS A 32 -4.63 -4.83 -13.48
CA LYS A 32 -5.56 -4.30 -12.48
C LYS A 32 -6.63 -3.47 -13.19
N CYS A 33 -7.89 -3.69 -12.82
CA CYS A 33 -9.08 -3.06 -13.37
C CYS A 33 -9.87 -2.42 -12.24
N ALA A 34 -10.14 -1.12 -12.34
CA ALA A 34 -10.89 -0.38 -11.32
C ALA A 34 -11.80 0.66 -11.97
N ARG A 35 -12.95 0.91 -11.34
CA ARG A 35 -13.85 2.03 -11.70
C ARG A 35 -13.39 3.34 -11.06
N ASP A 36 -12.71 3.27 -9.92
CA ASP A 36 -12.04 4.43 -9.33
C ASP A 36 -10.76 4.76 -10.10
N LEU A 37 -10.88 5.72 -11.01
CA LEU A 37 -9.77 6.14 -11.87
C LEU A 37 -8.71 6.92 -11.10
N ASP A 38 -9.06 7.59 -10.01
CA ASP A 38 -8.12 8.41 -9.27
C ASP A 38 -7.21 7.53 -8.40
N SER A 39 -7.78 6.52 -7.72
CA SER A 39 -6.98 5.48 -7.04
C SER A 39 -6.00 4.81 -7.99
N LEU A 40 -6.45 4.43 -9.19
CA LEU A 40 -5.58 3.74 -10.16
C LEU A 40 -4.50 4.67 -10.75
N ARG A 41 -4.82 5.95 -10.98
CA ARG A 41 -3.82 6.97 -11.36
C ARG A 41 -2.79 7.18 -10.25
N ASN A 42 -3.24 7.25 -9.01
CA ASN A 42 -2.37 7.38 -7.85
C ASN A 42 -1.42 6.17 -7.75
N GLU A 43 -1.92 4.94 -7.90
CA GLU A 43 -1.08 3.73 -7.91
C GLU A 43 0.00 3.78 -9.00
N VAL A 44 -0.36 4.19 -10.23
CA VAL A 44 0.62 4.33 -11.33
C VAL A 44 1.73 5.31 -10.96
N ASN A 45 1.36 6.45 -10.37
CA ASN A 45 2.33 7.47 -9.99
C ASN A 45 3.18 7.02 -8.80
N ALA A 46 2.58 6.41 -7.78
CA ALA A 46 3.27 5.82 -6.63
C ALA A 46 4.34 4.81 -7.08
N LEU A 47 3.98 3.85 -7.95
CA LEU A 47 4.92 2.88 -8.51
C LEU A 47 6.07 3.57 -9.26
N ARG A 48 5.81 4.64 -10.02
CA ARG A 48 6.85 5.40 -10.70
C ARG A 48 7.77 6.12 -9.72
N MET A 49 7.24 6.70 -8.65
CA MET A 49 8.02 7.39 -7.63
C MET A 49 8.92 6.42 -6.85
N VAL A 50 8.37 5.31 -6.37
CA VAL A 50 9.13 4.30 -5.61
C VAL A 50 10.28 3.77 -6.46
N ARG A 51 10.04 3.42 -7.74
CA ARG A 51 11.08 2.96 -8.66
C ARG A 51 12.13 4.01 -9.00
N ARG A 52 11.78 5.29 -8.94
CA ARG A 52 12.69 6.40 -9.25
C ARG A 52 13.63 6.70 -8.10
N TYR A 53 13.14 6.63 -6.87
CA TYR A 53 13.86 7.12 -5.69
C TYR A 53 14.41 6.03 -4.78
N THR A 54 14.00 4.78 -4.96
CA THR A 54 14.35 3.68 -4.06
C THR A 54 14.77 2.42 -4.82
N SER A 55 15.33 1.46 -4.09
CA SER A 55 15.52 0.07 -4.55
C SER A 55 14.42 -0.86 -4.05
N VAL A 56 13.34 -0.35 -3.46
CA VAL A 56 12.22 -1.17 -2.97
C VAL A 56 11.61 -1.92 -4.16
N PRO A 57 11.48 -3.26 -4.08
CA PRO A 57 10.97 -4.02 -5.19
C PRO A 57 9.46 -3.80 -5.34
N VAL A 58 9.05 -3.25 -6.48
CA VAL A 58 7.64 -2.99 -6.81
C VAL A 58 7.33 -3.34 -8.26
N PRO A 59 6.07 -3.63 -8.61
CA PRO A 59 5.65 -3.81 -9.99
C PRO A 59 6.11 -2.67 -10.90
N LYS A 60 6.51 -2.98 -12.13
CA LYS A 60 6.77 -1.97 -13.16
C LYS A 60 5.44 -1.62 -13.84
N PRO A 61 4.92 -0.39 -13.73
CA PRO A 61 3.77 0.03 -14.51
C PRO A 61 4.19 0.12 -15.98
N LEU A 62 3.52 -0.63 -16.85
CA LEU A 62 3.84 -0.74 -18.28
C LEU A 62 2.91 0.13 -19.12
N ASP A 63 1.61 0.11 -18.81
CA ASP A 63 0.62 0.92 -19.50
C ASP A 63 -0.56 1.25 -18.57
N PHE A 64 -1.21 2.39 -18.81
CA PHE A 64 -2.41 2.82 -18.09
C PHE A 64 -3.41 3.40 -19.08
N VAL A 65 -4.60 2.81 -19.15
CA VAL A 65 -5.62 3.19 -20.11
C VAL A 65 -6.97 3.35 -19.41
N THR A 66 -7.70 4.40 -19.76
CA THR A 66 -9.09 4.61 -19.35
C THR A 66 -10.03 4.36 -20.52
N ALA A 67 -11.13 3.66 -20.28
CA ALA A 67 -12.21 3.45 -21.25
C ALA A 67 -13.53 3.99 -20.69
N PRO A 68 -14.44 4.50 -21.52
CA PRO A 68 -15.79 4.82 -21.08
C PRO A 68 -16.53 3.55 -20.63
N ALA A 69 -17.46 3.69 -19.68
CA ALA A 69 -18.35 2.63 -19.23
C ALA A 69 -19.06 1.96 -20.43
N PRO A 70 -19.41 0.67 -20.34
CA PRO A 70 -20.41 0.09 -21.23
C PRO A 70 -21.69 0.94 -21.22
N ALA A 71 -22.39 1.07 -22.35
CA ALA A 71 -23.58 1.92 -22.49
C ALA A 71 -24.78 1.57 -21.56
N GLN A 72 -24.67 0.49 -20.78
CA GLN A 72 -25.65 0.07 -19.78
C GLN A 72 -25.29 0.53 -18.35
N ASP A 73 -24.05 0.99 -18.12
CA ASP A 73 -23.61 1.64 -16.88
C ASP A 73 -23.72 3.17 -17.02
N ASP A 74 -23.67 3.89 -15.90
CA ASP A 74 -23.60 5.35 -15.89
C ASP A 74 -22.44 5.84 -16.79
N PRO A 75 -22.71 6.61 -17.86
CA PRO A 75 -21.69 7.08 -18.79
C PRO A 75 -20.63 8.00 -18.15
N ALA A 76 -20.86 8.50 -16.91
CA ALA A 76 -19.85 9.18 -16.12
C ALA A 76 -18.80 8.25 -15.49
N CYS A 77 -19.07 6.93 -15.42
CA CYS A 77 -18.23 5.96 -14.72
C CYS A 77 -17.27 5.24 -15.69
N GLY A 78 -16.09 5.83 -15.93
CA GLY A 78 -15.05 5.17 -16.72
C GLY A 78 -14.48 3.91 -16.05
N GLU A 79 -13.84 3.04 -16.83
CA GLU A 79 -13.08 1.88 -16.34
C GLU A 79 -11.60 2.06 -16.67
N GLY A 80 -10.76 1.96 -15.65
CA GLY A 80 -9.32 2.06 -15.74
C GLY A 80 -8.65 0.70 -15.79
N TYR A 81 -7.56 0.62 -16.56
CA TYR A 81 -6.76 -0.58 -16.75
C TYR A 81 -5.29 -0.23 -16.51
N LEU A 82 -4.66 -0.89 -15.55
CA LEU A 82 -3.24 -0.79 -15.28
C LEU A 82 -2.56 -2.12 -15.61
N LEU A 83 -1.72 -2.10 -16.64
CA LEU A 83 -0.85 -3.23 -17.00
C LEU A 83 0.49 -3.08 -16.31
N MET A 84 0.93 -4.11 -15.60
CA MET A 84 2.19 -4.09 -14.86
C MET A 84 2.93 -5.43 -14.89
N SER A 85 4.22 -5.41 -14.57
CA SER A 85 5.01 -6.63 -14.42
C SER A 85 4.62 -7.42 -13.16
N ARG A 86 4.60 -8.74 -13.25
CA ARG A 86 4.55 -9.63 -12.09
C ARG A 86 5.82 -9.51 -11.26
N ILE A 87 5.64 -9.57 -9.95
CA ILE A 87 6.71 -9.77 -8.99
C ILE A 87 6.68 -11.24 -8.49
N PRO A 88 7.81 -11.94 -8.41
CA PRO A 88 7.86 -13.31 -7.86
C PRO A 88 7.57 -13.34 -6.36
N GLY A 89 7.37 -14.54 -5.83
CA GLY A 89 7.03 -14.76 -4.42
C GLY A 89 5.54 -14.98 -4.17
N VAL A 90 5.23 -15.15 -2.88
CA VAL A 90 3.90 -15.34 -2.33
C VAL A 90 3.62 -14.27 -1.28
N PRO A 91 2.36 -13.86 -1.07
CA PRO A 91 2.03 -12.95 0.03
C PRO A 91 2.49 -13.49 1.38
N LEU A 92 3.09 -12.64 2.21
CA LEU A 92 3.56 -12.96 3.55
C LEU A 92 2.42 -13.54 4.42
N SER A 93 1.19 -13.08 4.19
CA SER A 93 -0.01 -13.61 4.84
C SER A 93 -0.21 -15.12 4.63
N ARG A 94 0.36 -15.73 3.57
CA ARG A 94 0.26 -17.18 3.30
C ARG A 94 1.38 -18.00 3.94
N CYS A 95 2.47 -17.39 4.38
CA CYS A 95 3.63 -18.12 4.92
C CYS A 95 4.02 -17.71 6.34
N HIS A 96 3.40 -16.68 6.92
CA HIS A 96 3.79 -16.14 8.22
C HIS A 96 3.82 -17.15 9.38
N GLU A 97 3.04 -18.22 9.33
CA GLU A 97 3.03 -19.29 10.34
C GLU A 97 4.22 -20.26 10.22
N VAL A 98 4.81 -20.38 9.04
CA VAL A 98 5.91 -21.33 8.77
C VAL A 98 7.30 -20.69 8.80
N LEU A 99 7.37 -19.36 8.98
CA LEU A 99 8.65 -18.64 9.07
C LEU A 99 9.35 -18.91 10.41
N SER A 100 10.60 -19.37 10.34
CA SER A 100 11.46 -19.47 11.52
C SER A 100 11.73 -18.10 12.14
N ASP A 101 12.21 -18.05 13.39
CA ASP A 101 12.58 -16.78 14.05
C ASP A 101 13.69 -16.05 13.28
N LYS A 102 14.63 -16.81 12.69
CA LYS A 102 15.69 -16.25 11.86
C LYS A 102 15.12 -15.59 10.61
N ASP A 103 14.19 -16.25 9.92
CA ASP A 103 13.60 -15.73 8.68
C ASP A 103 12.71 -14.52 8.95
N ALA A 104 11.95 -14.54 10.05
CA ALA A 104 11.15 -13.41 10.48
C ALA A 104 12.05 -12.18 10.80
N ALA A 105 13.19 -12.38 11.45
CA ALA A 105 14.16 -11.31 11.70
C ALA A 105 14.79 -10.78 10.41
N GLN A 106 15.04 -11.64 9.41
CA GLN A 106 15.52 -11.21 8.09
C GLN A 106 14.48 -10.35 7.36
N ILE A 107 13.21 -10.74 7.41
CA ILE A 107 12.12 -9.96 6.81
C ILE A 107 11.95 -8.62 7.55
N GLU A 108 12.01 -8.62 8.88
CA GLU A 108 11.96 -7.41 9.71
C GLU A 108 13.04 -6.40 9.30
N ALA A 109 14.29 -6.84 9.14
CA ALA A 109 15.39 -5.98 8.71
C ALA A 109 15.19 -5.42 7.28
N GLN A 110 14.65 -6.23 6.37
CA GLN A 110 14.32 -5.78 5.01
C GLN A 110 13.19 -4.75 5.01
N MET A 111 12.16 -4.95 5.83
CA MET A 111 11.06 -3.98 5.96
C MET A 111 11.55 -2.66 6.56
N GLN A 112 12.44 -2.70 7.55
CA GLN A 112 13.10 -1.51 8.10
C GLN A 112 13.88 -0.75 7.03
N ASP A 113 14.67 -1.45 6.21
CA ASP A 113 15.37 -0.84 5.09
C ASP A 113 14.39 -0.21 4.08
N HIS A 114 13.35 -0.94 3.67
CA HIS A 114 12.37 -0.45 2.72
C HIS A 114 11.62 0.80 3.22
N ILE A 115 11.14 0.79 4.48
CA ILE A 115 10.46 1.96 5.06
C ILE A 115 11.42 3.15 5.18
N THR A 116 12.70 2.91 5.50
CA THR A 116 13.72 3.96 5.51
C THR A 116 13.84 4.62 4.13
N GLN A 117 13.88 3.82 3.06
CA GLN A 117 13.94 4.34 1.70
C GLN A 117 12.65 5.07 1.29
N LEU A 118 11.48 4.56 1.66
CA LEU A 118 10.20 5.22 1.38
C LEU A 118 10.14 6.59 2.05
N ARG A 119 10.54 6.71 3.33
CA ARG A 119 10.60 8.00 4.04
C ARG A 119 11.60 8.99 3.43
N ALA A 120 12.51 8.54 2.58
CA ALA A 120 13.46 9.40 1.86
C ALA A 120 12.90 9.91 0.51
N ILE A 121 11.75 9.43 0.04
CA ILE A 121 11.11 9.92 -1.17
C ILE A 121 10.69 11.38 -0.96
N PRO A 122 11.16 12.33 -1.79
CA PRO A 122 10.89 13.74 -1.60
C PRO A 122 9.43 14.07 -1.94
N GLN A 123 8.80 14.87 -1.09
CA GLN A 123 7.50 15.44 -1.39
C GLN A 123 7.57 16.36 -2.62
N PRO A 124 6.57 16.33 -3.53
CA PRO A 124 6.55 17.23 -4.67
C PRO A 124 6.57 18.69 -4.20
N THR A 125 7.58 19.44 -4.62
CA THR A 125 7.77 20.87 -4.24
C THR A 125 6.67 21.79 -4.77
N SER A 126 5.80 21.29 -5.64
CA SER A 126 4.71 22.02 -6.26
C SER A 126 3.41 22.04 -5.45
N THR A 127 3.34 21.31 -4.34
CA THR A 127 2.11 21.24 -3.51
C THR A 127 2.22 22.17 -2.31
N SER A 128 1.24 23.07 -2.14
CA SER A 128 1.04 23.81 -0.88
C SER A 128 0.50 22.90 0.24
N HIS A 129 0.21 21.64 -0.07
CA HIS A 129 -0.36 20.65 0.82
C HIS A 129 0.72 19.73 1.36
N ALA A 130 0.76 19.59 2.70
CA ALA A 130 1.65 18.67 3.37
C ALA A 130 1.13 17.23 3.30
N ILE A 131 -0.17 16.99 3.43
CA ILE A 131 -0.77 15.64 3.42
C ILE A 131 -1.66 15.50 2.19
N CYS A 132 -1.31 14.58 1.31
CA CYS A 132 -1.95 14.39 0.00
C CYS A 132 -1.60 13.02 -0.57
N ASP A 133 -2.29 12.61 -1.64
CA ASP A 133 -1.86 11.48 -2.44
C ASP A 133 -0.52 11.76 -3.18
N THR A 134 -0.05 10.81 -3.98
CA THR A 134 1.23 10.98 -4.70
C THR A 134 1.19 12.02 -5.82
N LEU A 135 -0.01 12.46 -6.24
CA LEU A 135 -0.26 13.46 -7.26
C LEU A 135 -0.55 14.86 -6.66
N GLY A 136 -0.56 15.00 -5.33
CA GLY A 136 -0.91 16.25 -4.66
C GLY A 136 -2.42 16.48 -4.49
N SER A 137 -3.22 15.43 -4.68
CA SER A 137 -4.68 15.43 -4.60
C SER A 137 -5.18 14.79 -3.29
N ALA A 138 -6.49 14.61 -3.18
CA ALA A 138 -7.12 14.00 -2.01
C ALA A 138 -6.59 12.58 -1.75
N CYS A 139 -6.31 12.30 -0.49
CA CYS A 139 -5.96 10.97 -0.01
C CYS A 139 -7.17 10.02 -0.08
N ARG A 140 -6.90 8.73 -0.21
CA ARG A 140 -7.89 7.66 -0.06
C ARG A 140 -7.35 6.64 0.90
N ASP A 141 -8.10 6.37 1.96
CA ASP A 141 -7.74 5.38 2.95
C ASP A 141 -9.02 4.75 3.48
N SER A 142 -9.14 3.42 3.39
CA SER A 142 -10.32 2.67 3.83
C SER A 142 -10.70 2.84 5.31
N ARG A 143 -9.80 3.41 6.12
CA ARG A 143 -10.03 3.72 7.53
C ARG A 143 -10.65 5.10 7.75
N VAL A 144 -10.55 6.00 6.77
CA VAL A 144 -11.04 7.38 6.87
C VAL A 144 -12.26 7.54 5.97
N ARG A 145 -13.41 7.87 6.56
CA ARG A 145 -14.67 8.10 5.84
C ARG A 145 -15.02 7.01 4.83
N ASP A 146 -14.88 5.74 5.23
CA ASP A 146 -15.19 4.57 4.39
C ASP A 146 -14.45 4.52 3.04
N GLY A 147 -13.27 5.15 2.95
CA GLY A 147 -12.47 5.19 1.72
C GLY A 147 -12.82 6.33 0.76
N GLU A 148 -13.75 7.21 1.13
CA GLU A 148 -14.03 8.42 0.37
C GLU A 148 -12.80 9.36 0.33
N PRO A 149 -12.61 10.11 -0.77
CA PRO A 149 -11.53 11.09 -0.86
C PRO A 149 -11.55 12.09 0.29
N VAL A 150 -10.37 12.34 0.88
CA VAL A 150 -10.20 13.35 1.93
C VAL A 150 -9.00 14.24 1.65
N GLY A 151 -9.14 15.55 1.90
CA GLY A 151 -8.09 16.52 1.62
C GLY A 151 -8.02 16.92 0.13
N PRO A 152 -6.84 17.32 -0.38
CA PRO A 152 -5.54 17.37 0.29
C PRO A 152 -5.51 18.39 1.45
N PHE A 153 -4.57 18.25 2.38
CA PHE A 153 -4.48 19.07 3.59
C PHE A 153 -3.21 19.90 3.62
N ALA A 154 -3.34 21.16 4.04
CA ALA A 154 -2.20 22.06 4.17
C ALA A 154 -1.22 21.61 5.26
N ASN A 155 -1.73 21.01 6.34
CA ASN A 155 -0.97 20.60 7.51
C ASN A 155 -1.64 19.41 8.21
N GLU A 156 -0.96 18.88 9.23
CA GLU A 156 -1.46 17.76 10.04
C GLU A 156 -2.72 18.11 10.84
N ALA A 157 -2.85 19.33 11.36
CA ALA A 157 -4.02 19.71 12.14
C ALA A 157 -5.31 19.60 11.31
N ASP A 158 -5.28 20.04 10.05
CA ASP A 158 -6.42 19.92 9.12
C ASP A 158 -6.75 18.44 8.82
N PHE A 159 -5.73 17.57 8.74
CA PHE A 159 -5.93 16.14 8.55
C PHE A 159 -6.53 15.47 9.80
N SER A 160 -6.06 15.84 11.00
CA SER A 160 -6.51 15.28 12.27
C SER A 160 -8.00 15.53 12.53
N LEU A 161 -8.56 16.63 12.01
CA LEU A 161 -10.00 16.92 12.04
C LEU A 161 -10.87 15.86 11.33
N MET A 162 -10.28 15.06 10.44
CA MET A 162 -10.97 13.97 9.75
C MET A 162 -10.99 12.66 10.55
N LEU A 163 -10.27 12.62 11.68
CA LEU A 163 -10.08 11.44 12.50
C LEU A 163 -10.90 11.56 13.80
N ARG A 164 -11.12 10.43 14.47
CA ARG A 164 -11.71 10.45 15.83
C ARG A 164 -10.69 10.99 16.82
N ASP A 165 -11.18 11.69 17.84
CA ASP A 165 -10.36 12.38 18.84
C ASP A 165 -9.36 13.35 18.20
N PRO A 166 -9.83 14.33 17.38
CA PRO A 166 -8.96 15.22 16.61
C PRO A 166 -8.06 16.10 17.50
N ASP A 167 -8.49 16.38 18.74
CA ASP A 167 -7.78 17.20 19.72
C ASP A 167 -6.79 16.39 20.58
N ASP A 168 -6.65 15.07 20.38
CA ASP A 168 -5.68 14.28 21.13
C ASP A 168 -4.25 14.71 20.75
N SER A 169 -3.41 14.95 21.76
CA SER A 169 -2.02 15.38 21.58
C SER A 169 -1.21 14.44 20.68
N ALA A 170 -1.56 13.16 20.60
CA ALA A 170 -0.92 12.18 19.73
C ALA A 170 -1.34 12.30 18.25
N ARG A 171 -2.12 13.32 17.86
CA ARG A 171 -2.47 13.62 16.46
C ARG A 171 -1.78 14.88 15.92
N SER A 172 -0.66 15.27 16.53
CA SER A 172 0.01 16.53 16.20
C SER A 172 1.52 16.47 16.38
N GLY A 173 2.24 17.29 15.61
CA GLY A 173 3.68 17.49 15.75
C GLY A 173 4.53 16.49 14.96
N HIS A 174 3.93 15.76 14.04
CA HIS A 174 4.61 14.72 13.28
C HIS A 174 5.28 15.27 12.01
N ARG A 175 6.35 14.59 11.61
CA ARG A 175 6.90 14.75 10.28
C ARG A 175 6.01 14.05 9.26
N ILE A 176 5.99 14.58 8.04
CA ILE A 176 5.23 14.00 6.93
C ILE A 176 6.16 13.22 6.01
N PHE A 177 5.77 12.00 5.65
CA PHE A 177 6.57 11.10 4.82
C PHE A 177 5.73 10.38 3.77
N PHE A 178 6.39 9.99 2.68
CA PHE A 178 5.82 9.06 1.72
C PHE A 178 5.54 7.71 2.40
N THR A 179 4.30 7.24 2.25
CA THR A 179 3.67 6.16 3.00
C THR A 179 2.87 5.33 2.00
N HIS A 180 2.97 4.00 2.08
CA HIS A 180 2.16 3.05 1.33
C HIS A 180 0.69 3.10 1.75
N ALA A 181 0.43 3.27 3.05
CA ALA A 181 -0.89 3.39 3.66
C ALA A 181 -1.78 2.14 3.53
N ASP A 182 -1.18 0.98 3.22
CA ASP A 182 -1.83 -0.34 3.29
C ASP A 182 -0.80 -1.46 3.33
N LEU A 183 0.28 -1.29 4.10
CA LEU A 183 1.41 -2.22 4.16
C LEU A 183 1.13 -3.44 5.04
N ASN A 184 0.03 -4.13 4.74
CA ASN A 184 -0.39 -5.35 5.43
C ASN A 184 0.25 -6.60 4.78
N PRO A 185 0.22 -7.79 5.43
CA PRO A 185 0.96 -8.95 4.94
C PRO A 185 0.40 -9.57 3.65
N ARG A 186 -0.75 -9.13 3.14
CA ARG A 186 -1.21 -9.49 1.78
C ARG A 186 -0.43 -8.76 0.69
N ASN A 187 0.09 -7.58 1.02
CA ASN A 187 0.75 -6.66 0.09
C ASN A 187 2.28 -6.76 0.13
N ILE A 188 2.81 -7.62 1.01
CA ILE A 188 4.25 -7.94 1.10
C ILE A 188 4.46 -9.31 0.49
N LEU A 189 5.18 -9.38 -0.63
CA LEU A 189 5.56 -10.63 -1.28
C LEU A 189 6.92 -11.09 -0.77
N VAL A 190 7.02 -12.37 -0.47
CA VAL A 190 8.26 -13.02 -0.03
C VAL A 190 8.53 -14.28 -0.80
N ASP A 191 9.81 -14.64 -0.91
CA ASP A 191 10.24 -15.90 -1.49
C ASP A 191 11.51 -16.41 -0.78
N SER A 192 11.73 -17.72 -0.88
CA SER A 192 12.99 -18.33 -0.46
C SER A 192 14.10 -17.97 -1.46
N THR A 193 15.28 -17.64 -0.95
CA THR A 193 16.44 -17.30 -1.77
C THR A 193 17.70 -17.93 -1.19
N VAL A 194 18.66 -18.25 -2.07
CA VAL A 194 19.97 -18.74 -1.67
C VAL A 194 20.82 -17.53 -1.28
N GLN A 195 21.23 -17.49 -0.02
CA GLN A 195 22.09 -16.46 0.55
C GLN A 195 23.53 -16.63 0.06
N ARG A 196 24.36 -15.59 0.27
CA ARG A 196 25.78 -15.60 -0.15
C ARG A 196 26.61 -16.75 0.44
N ASP A 197 26.22 -17.23 1.62
CA ASP A 197 26.85 -18.35 2.33
C ASP A 197 26.33 -19.73 1.88
N GLY A 198 25.44 -19.77 0.87
CA GLY A 198 24.83 -21.00 0.36
C GLY A 198 23.64 -21.49 1.19
N SER A 199 23.29 -20.82 2.31
CA SER A 199 22.11 -21.16 3.09
C SER A 199 20.82 -20.66 2.41
N LEU A 200 19.69 -21.32 2.70
CA LEU A 200 18.38 -20.77 2.35
C LEU A 200 17.99 -19.70 3.37
N GLY A 201 17.44 -18.59 2.87
CA GLY A 201 16.80 -17.56 3.68
C GLY A 201 15.59 -16.99 2.95
N TRP A 202 14.96 -15.97 3.54
CA TRP A 202 13.77 -15.35 2.96
C TRP A 202 14.04 -13.90 2.57
N GLN A 203 13.50 -13.51 1.42
CA GLN A 203 13.61 -12.16 0.89
C GLN A 203 12.23 -11.57 0.65
N VAL A 204 12.06 -10.29 0.97
CA VAL A 204 10.95 -9.48 0.46
C VAL A 204 11.20 -9.26 -1.02
N THR A 205 10.43 -9.95 -1.86
CA THR A 205 10.56 -9.89 -3.32
C THR A 205 9.73 -8.78 -3.93
N GLY A 206 8.75 -8.23 -3.19
CA GLY A 206 7.84 -7.22 -3.69
C GLY A 206 6.99 -6.55 -2.63
N ILE A 207 6.66 -5.28 -2.85
CA ILE A 207 5.54 -4.59 -2.21
C ILE A 207 4.56 -4.19 -3.32
N VAL A 208 3.28 -4.51 -3.15
CA VAL A 208 2.21 -4.32 -4.15
C VAL A 208 1.02 -3.56 -3.55
N ASP A 209 0.10 -3.12 -4.43
CA ASP A 209 -1.14 -2.42 -4.04
C ASP A 209 -0.93 -1.01 -3.48
N TRP A 210 -0.35 -0.14 -4.31
CA TRP A 210 0.07 1.22 -3.94
C TRP A 210 -1.01 2.29 -4.14
N GLU A 211 -2.29 1.91 -4.26
CA GLU A 211 -3.37 2.83 -4.61
C GLU A 211 -3.70 3.86 -3.51
N MET A 212 -3.40 3.54 -2.25
CA MET A 212 -3.58 4.43 -1.10
C MET A 212 -2.35 5.26 -0.78
N ALA A 213 -1.26 5.07 -1.53
CA ALA A 213 0.02 5.70 -1.23
C ALA A 213 -0.05 7.23 -1.31
N GLY A 214 0.73 7.89 -0.47
CA GLY A 214 0.70 9.34 -0.35
C GLY A 214 1.65 9.84 0.72
N TYR A 215 1.49 11.11 1.09
CA TYR A 215 2.25 11.79 2.14
C TYR A 215 1.37 11.90 3.38
N TYR A 216 1.80 11.25 4.46
CA TYR A 216 1.04 11.15 5.71
C TYR A 216 1.95 11.37 6.93
N PRO A 217 1.38 11.66 8.12
CA PRO A 217 2.13 11.70 9.37
C PRO A 217 2.94 10.43 9.60
N GLU A 218 4.11 10.55 10.22
CA GLU A 218 5.08 9.46 10.33
C GLU A 218 4.56 8.18 11.01
N TYR A 219 3.58 8.31 11.92
CA TYR A 219 2.95 7.19 12.60
C TYR A 219 1.95 6.43 11.70
N TRP A 220 1.54 7.00 10.57
CA TRP A 220 0.43 6.51 9.76
C TRP A 220 0.68 5.11 9.24
N GLU A 221 1.86 4.84 8.64
CA GLU A 221 2.21 3.51 8.14
C GLU A 221 2.15 2.44 9.25
N TYR A 222 2.65 2.79 10.44
CA TYR A 222 2.68 1.89 11.59
C TYR A 222 1.28 1.51 12.05
N THR A 223 0.44 2.52 12.31
CA THR A 223 -0.92 2.28 12.80
C THR A 223 -1.80 1.64 11.73
N LYS A 224 -1.63 2.01 10.46
CA LYS A 224 -2.36 1.43 9.33
C LYS A 224 -1.98 -0.04 9.08
N SER A 225 -0.71 -0.40 9.21
CA SER A 225 -0.24 -1.80 9.16
C SER A 225 -0.88 -2.68 10.25
N LEU A 226 -1.36 -2.08 11.34
CA LEU A 226 -2.03 -2.75 12.46
C LEU A 226 -3.56 -2.55 12.50
N TYR A 227 -4.15 -1.85 11.53
CA TYR A 227 -5.59 -1.55 11.51
C TYR A 227 -6.44 -2.84 11.49
N GLU A 228 -6.12 -3.75 10.57
CA GLU A 228 -6.79 -5.06 10.49
C GLU A 228 -6.09 -6.13 11.34
N ARG A 229 -5.44 -5.76 12.46
CA ARG A 229 -4.64 -6.68 13.28
C ARG A 229 -5.40 -7.94 13.72
N PHE A 230 -6.72 -7.87 13.86
CA PHE A 230 -7.57 -9.01 14.21
C PHE A 230 -7.52 -10.15 13.17
N ARG A 231 -7.09 -9.86 11.94
CA ARG A 231 -6.88 -10.86 10.87
C ARG A 231 -5.54 -11.58 10.97
N TRP A 232 -4.60 -11.05 11.77
CA TRP A 232 -3.21 -11.48 11.76
C TRP A 232 -2.76 -12.01 13.12
N THR A 233 -1.84 -12.98 13.10
CA THR A 233 -1.31 -13.57 14.33
C THR A 233 -0.56 -12.56 15.19
N ARG A 234 -0.52 -12.79 16.51
CA ARG A 234 0.31 -11.99 17.44
C ARG A 234 1.77 -11.93 17.03
N ARG A 235 2.30 -13.00 16.42
CA ARG A 235 3.67 -13.05 15.89
C ARG A 235 3.90 -11.97 14.84
N TYR A 236 2.99 -11.83 13.87
CA TYR A 236 3.07 -10.78 12.85
C TYR A 236 2.90 -9.38 13.45
N GLN A 237 1.91 -9.19 14.33
CA GLN A 237 1.71 -7.90 15.03
C GLN A 237 2.99 -7.46 15.76
N ASN A 238 3.62 -8.38 16.50
CA ASN A 238 4.89 -8.15 17.18
C ASN A 238 6.04 -7.82 16.22
N MET A 239 6.08 -8.41 15.03
CA MET A 239 7.05 -8.06 14.00
C MET A 239 6.86 -6.61 13.56
N ILE A 240 5.64 -6.17 13.27
CA ILE A 240 5.36 -4.77 12.89
C ILE A 240 5.78 -3.80 14.01
N HIS A 241 5.49 -4.10 15.28
CA HIS A 241 5.98 -3.29 16.40
C HIS A 241 7.51 -3.15 16.41
N ARG A 242 8.26 -4.22 16.08
CA ARG A 242 9.73 -4.17 16.04
C ARG A 242 10.27 -3.47 14.79
N VAL A 243 9.62 -3.65 13.64
CA VAL A 243 9.93 -2.90 12.41
C VAL A 243 9.88 -1.40 12.71
N PHE A 244 8.80 -0.91 13.32
CA PHE A 244 8.59 0.52 13.52
C PHE A 244 9.33 1.14 14.70
N ARG A 245 9.82 0.33 15.65
CA ARG A 245 10.64 0.81 16.78
C ARG A 245 11.90 1.57 16.32
N LEU A 246 12.41 1.26 15.12
CA LEU A 246 13.55 1.96 14.54
C LEU A 246 13.26 3.44 14.25
N PHE A 247 11.99 3.77 14.00
CA PHE A 247 11.57 5.08 13.50
C PHE A 247 11.03 6.02 14.56
N GLY A 248 10.62 5.49 15.71
CA GLY A 248 10.05 6.26 16.80
C GLY A 248 9.27 5.38 17.76
N ASP A 249 8.83 6.00 18.86
CA ASP A 249 7.81 5.44 19.74
C ASP A 249 6.46 6.02 19.33
N TYR A 250 5.63 5.17 18.73
CA TYR A 250 4.28 5.52 18.27
C TYR A 250 3.18 4.90 19.15
N SER A 251 3.50 4.58 20.41
CA SER A 251 2.58 3.91 21.33
C SER A 251 1.33 4.75 21.61
N LYS A 252 1.48 6.07 21.78
CA LYS A 252 0.34 6.97 22.05
C LYS A 252 -0.61 7.05 20.86
N GLU A 253 -0.05 7.20 19.66
CA GLU A 253 -0.77 7.24 18.40
C GLU A 253 -1.55 5.93 18.25
N PHE A 254 -0.88 4.79 18.47
CA PHE A 254 -1.53 3.48 18.41
C PHE A 254 -2.63 3.30 19.46
N ASP A 255 -2.46 3.82 20.68
CA ASP A 255 -3.51 3.77 21.70
C ASP A 255 -4.74 4.61 21.30
N VAL A 256 -4.55 5.78 20.70
CA VAL A 256 -5.65 6.58 20.13
C VAL A 256 -6.35 5.80 19.03
N GLU A 257 -5.58 5.19 18.12
CA GLU A 257 -6.18 4.44 17.04
C GLU A 257 -6.95 3.21 17.51
N LEU A 258 -6.42 2.49 18.51
CA LEU A 258 -7.10 1.34 19.06
C LEU A 258 -8.46 1.73 19.66
N ARG A 259 -8.53 2.83 20.42
CA ARG A 259 -9.80 3.38 20.93
C ARG A 259 -10.74 3.75 19.79
N SER A 260 -10.22 4.37 18.73
CA SER A 260 -11.00 4.73 17.56
C SER A 260 -11.58 3.52 16.83
N TRP A 261 -10.85 2.40 16.76
CA TRP A 261 -11.31 1.19 16.07
C TRP A 261 -12.34 0.41 16.89
N GLU A 262 -12.17 0.37 18.21
CA GLU A 262 -13.08 -0.32 19.13
C GLU A 262 -14.42 0.40 19.30
N ALA A 263 -14.45 1.71 19.05
CA ALA A 263 -15.68 2.52 19.12
C ALA A 263 -16.70 2.22 17.99
N GLY A 264 -16.36 1.36 17.01
CA GLY A 264 -17.21 1.00 15.88
C GLY A 264 -17.33 2.11 14.83
N ILE A 265 -17.44 1.72 13.55
CA ILE A 265 -17.67 2.61 12.39
C ILE A 265 -19.00 3.32 12.58
#